data_AF-A0A6G7X3R3-F1
#
_entry.id   AF-A0A6G7X3R3-F1
#
_cell.length_a   1.000
_cell.length_b   1.000
_cell.length_c   1.000
_cell.angle_alpha   90.00
_cell.angle_beta   90.00
_cell.angle_gamma   90.00
#
_symmetry.space_group_name_H-M   'P 1'
#
loop_
_entity.id
_entity.type
_entity.pdbx_description
1 polymer ?
#
loop_
_entity_poly.entity_id
_entity_poly.type
_entity_poly.pdbx_seq_one_letter_code
_entity_poly.pdbx_strand_id
1 'polypeptide(L)' 'MSNRREELEKEIEIVQDRIDSPPAGTPKDVMESWIKELDSLSFELNNLYDDDDND' A
#
# COMPACT_ATOMS: atom_id res chain seq x y z
N MET A 1 -11.79 10.72 -13.39
CA MET A 1 -10.79 11.22 -12.43
C MET A 1 -10.44 10.04 -11.55
N SER A 2 -9.22 9.52 -11.68
CA SER A 2 -8.77 8.34 -10.95
C SER A 2 -8.42 8.72 -9.50
N ASN A 3 -9.42 9.17 -8.74
CA ASN A 3 -9.25 9.59 -7.34
C ASN A 3 -8.79 8.41 -6.48
N ARG A 4 -9.32 7.21 -6.74
CA ARG A 4 -8.96 6.02 -5.97
C ARG A 4 -7.51 5.60 -6.19
N ARG A 5 -6.99 5.77 -7.41
CA ARG A 5 -5.60 5.45 -7.72
C ARG A 5 -4.63 6.40 -7.02
N GLU A 6 -4.87 7.70 -7.09
CA GLU A 6 -4.04 8.69 -6.40
C GLU A 6 -4.10 8.51 -4.86
N GLU A 7 -5.26 8.11 -4.33
CA GLU A 7 -5.41 7.74 -2.92
C GLU A 7 -4.56 6.51 -2.55
N LEU A 8 -4.63 5.44 -3.36
CA LEU A 8 -3.84 4.22 -3.13
C LEU A 8 -2.33 4.47 -3.23
N GLU A 9 -1.88 5.27 -4.21
CA GLU A 9 -0.47 5.65 -4.34
C GLU A 9 0.05 6.38 -3.08
N LYS A 10 -0.75 7.28 -2.51
CA LYS A 10 -0.43 7.97 -1.24
C LYS A 10 -0.45 7.03 -0.04
N GLU A 11 -1.43 6.15 0.05
CA GLU A 11 -1.53 5.15 1.13
C GLU A 11 -0.33 4.20 1.11
N ILE A 12 0.08 3.74 -0.08
CA ILE A 12 1.28 2.91 -0.27
C ILE A 12 2.53 3.67 0.18
N GLU A 13 2.70 4.93 -0.23
CA GLU A 13 3.85 5.74 0.17
C GLU A 13 3.96 5.86 1.70
N ILE A 14 2.83 6.11 2.39
CA ILE A 14 2.79 6.23 3.84
C ILE A 14 3.14 4.91 4.54
N VAL A 15 2.61 3.79 4.05
CA VAL A 15 2.88 2.48 4.65
C VAL A 15 4.33 2.04 4.40
N GLN A 16 4.86 2.32 3.20
CA GLN A 16 6.26 2.06 2.86
C GLN A 16 7.21 2.86 3.77
N ASP A 17 6.95 4.14 4.01
CA ASP A 17 7.77 4.97 4.90
C ASP A 17 7.79 4.42 6.35
N ARG A 18 6.66 3.89 6.83
CA ARG A 18 6.57 3.22 8.14
C ARG A 18 7.37 1.93 8.22
N ILE A 19 7.43 1.17 7.12
CA ILE A 19 8.19 -0.08 7.00
C ILE A 19 9.69 0.21 6.89
N ASP A 20 10.07 1.25 6.15
CA ASP A 20 11.46 1.63 5.91
C ASP A 20 12.09 2.33 7.12
N SER A 21 11.29 3.13 7.85
CA SER A 21 11.70 3.86 9.06
C SER A 21 10.80 3.57 10.26
N PRO A 22 10.73 2.31 10.73
CA PRO A 22 9.85 1.96 11.83
C PRO A 22 10.34 2.57 13.15
N PRO A 23 9.44 3.02 14.03
CA PRO A 23 9.80 3.45 15.37
C PRO A 23 10.62 2.40 16.12
N ALA A 24 11.62 2.84 16.89
CA ALA A 24 12.43 1.95 17.71
C ALA A 24 11.55 1.15 18.69
N GLY A 25 11.66 -0.18 18.65
CA GLY A 25 10.83 -1.07 19.47
C GLY A 25 9.50 -1.49 18.83
N THR A 26 9.28 -1.21 17.54
CA THR A 26 8.11 -1.72 16.81
C THR A 26 8.08 -3.26 16.89
N PRO A 27 6.99 -3.86 17.42
CA PRO A 27 6.86 -5.30 17.49
C PRO A 27 6.82 -5.94 16.10
N LYS A 28 7.33 -7.17 16.00
CA LYS A 28 7.34 -7.93 14.74
C LYS A 28 5.93 -8.09 14.15
N ASP A 29 4.92 -8.33 15.00
CA ASP A 29 3.53 -8.47 14.55
C ASP A 29 2.97 -7.18 13.94
N VAL A 30 3.43 -6.01 14.41
CA VAL A 30 3.05 -4.71 13.86
C VAL A 30 3.71 -4.49 12.50
N MET A 31 5.00 -4.82 12.38
CA MET A 31 5.69 -4.81 11.07
C MET A 31 5.03 -5.75 10.07
N GLU A 32 4.68 -6.97 10.48
CA GLU A 32 3.97 -7.93 9.63
C GLU A 32 2.58 -7.42 9.21
N SER A 33 1.91 -6.65 10.08
CA SER A 33 0.64 -6.00 9.72
C SER A 33 0.84 -4.94 8.63
N TRP A 34 1.85 -4.09 8.74
CA TRP A 34 2.13 -3.06 7.73
C TRP A 34 2.55 -3.67 6.38
N ILE A 35 3.34 -4.74 6.40
CA ILE A 35 3.71 -5.46 5.16
C ILE A 35 2.46 -6.02 4.46
N LYS A 36 1.55 -6.63 5.23
CA LYS A 36 0.27 -7.13 4.67
C LYS A 36 -0.61 -6.02 4.13
N GLU A 37 -0.63 -4.87 4.81
CA GLU A 37 -1.35 -3.68 4.35
C GLU A 37 -0.77 -3.18 3.03
N LEU A 38 0.56 -3.07 2.91
CA LEU A 38 1.25 -2.70 1.67
C LEU A 38 0.94 -3.65 0.51
N ASP A 39 0.99 -4.96 0.75
CA ASP A 39 0.67 -5.98 -0.25
C ASP A 39 -0.78 -5.85 -0.74
N SER A 40 -1.72 -5.62 0.19
CA SER A 40 -3.14 -5.44 -0.15
C SER A 40 -3.37 -4.17 -0.98
N LEU A 41 -2.76 -3.06 -0.60
CA LEU A 41 -2.88 -1.78 -1.32
C LEU A 41 -2.26 -1.87 -2.71
N SER A 42 -1.09 -2.51 -2.82
CA SER A 42 -0.41 -2.73 -4.10
C SER A 42 -1.21 -3.64 -5.02
N PHE A 43 -1.86 -4.67 -4.44
CA PHE A 43 -2.77 -5.55 -5.19
C PHE A 43 -3.99 -4.80 -5.72
N GLU A 44 -4.64 -3.99 -4.88
CA GLU A 44 -5.78 -3.18 -5.30
C GLU A 44 -5.38 -2.18 -6.40
N LEU A 45 -4.23 -1.51 -6.22
CA LEU A 45 -3.70 -0.58 -7.20
C LEU A 45 -3.47 -1.29 -8.54
N ASN A 46 -2.79 -2.45 -8.54
CA ASN A 46 -2.56 -3.24 -9.75
C ASN A 46 -3.86 -3.70 -10.41
N ASN A 47 -4.87 -4.10 -9.63
CA ASN A 47 -6.17 -4.49 -10.18
C ASN A 47 -6.88 -3.31 -10.87
N LEU A 48 -6.69 -2.08 -10.39
CA LEU A 48 -7.19 -0.89 -11.08
C LEU A 48 -6.44 -0.60 -12.38
N TYR A 49 -5.17 -1.03 -12.53
CA TYR A 49 -4.48 -0.99 -13.81
C TYR A 49 -5.03 -2.04 -14.78
N ASP A 50 -5.34 -3.25 -14.30
CA ASP A 50 -5.89 -4.35 -15.12
C ASP A 50 -7.35 -4.10 -15.55
N ASP A 51 -8.17 -3.43 -14.73
CA ASP A 51 -9.57 -3.10 -15.08
C ASP A 51 -9.69 -1.94 -16.08
N ASP A 52 -8.66 -1.08 -16.23
CA ASP A 52 -8.60 -0.03 -17.26
C ASP A 52 -8.19 -0.57 -18.65
N ASP A 53 -7.70 -1.81 -18.75
CA ASP A 53 -7.19 -2.46 -19.98
C ASP A 53 -8.25 -3.37 -20.68
N ASN A 54 -9.55 -3.18 -20.39
CA ASN A 54 -10.67 -3.96 -20.96
C ASN A 54 -11.49 -3.18 -22.02
N ASP A 55 -10.84 -2.40 -22.89
CA ASP A 55 -11.45 -1.72 -24.06
C ASP A 55 -10.86 -2.22 -25.39
#